data_AF-X1MB78-F1
#
_entry.id   AF-X1MB78-F1
#
_cell.length_a   1.000
_cell.length_b   1.000
_cell.length_c   1.000
_cell.angle_alpha   90.00
_cell.angle_beta   90.00
_cell.angle_gamma   90.00
#
_symmetry.space_group_name_H-M   'P 1'
#
loop_
_entity.id
_entity.type
_entity.pdbx_description
1 polymer ?
#
loop_
_entity_poly.entity_id
_entity_poly.type
_entity_poly.pdbx_seq_one_letter_code
_entity_poly.pdbx_strand_id
1 'polypeptide(L)'
;VVRVGEERLIGEILEIRGNNASIQVYEETGGLKPGEPVQSTNQALSVELAPGLLGNIYDGIQRPLDLIKAMEGDFISRGIEAPAIAREKEWDFKPKVKEG
;
A
#
# COMPACT_ATOMS: atom_id res chain seq x y z
N VAL A 1 1.62 -6.69 -6.66
CA VAL A 1 1.24 -6.67 -5.23
C VAL A 1 0.30 -7.82 -4.91
N VAL A 2 0.63 -8.51 -3.83
CA VAL A 2 -0.15 -9.59 -3.23
C VAL A 2 -0.43 -9.24 -1.77
N ARG A 3 -1.53 -9.77 -1.25
CA ARG A 3 -1.88 -9.77 0.18
C ARG A 3 -1.61 -11.17 0.72
N VAL A 4 -0.81 -11.26 1.78
CA VAL A 4 -0.33 -12.53 2.33
C VAL A 4 -0.86 -12.70 3.75
N GLY A 5 -1.46 -13.86 4.02
CA GLY A 5 -1.94 -14.20 5.35
C GLY A 5 -3.31 -13.61 5.67
N GLU A 6 -3.84 -14.01 6.82
CA GLU A 6 -5.08 -13.44 7.37
C GLU A 6 -4.94 -11.94 7.69
N GLU A 7 -3.73 -11.51 8.08
CA GLU A 7 -3.37 -10.11 8.31
C GLU A 7 -3.17 -9.31 7.01
N ARG A 8 -3.28 -9.94 5.84
CA ARG A 8 -3.19 -9.28 4.52
C ARG A 8 -1.92 -8.44 4.31
N LEU A 9 -0.79 -8.96 4.77
CA LEU A 9 0.51 -8.31 4.66
C LEU A 9 0.84 -7.99 3.20
N ILE A 10 1.44 -6.82 2.96
CA ILE A 10 1.79 -6.40 1.61
C ILE A 10 3.04 -7.12 1.13
N GLY A 11 2.97 -7.71 -0.07
CA GLY A 11 4.13 -8.25 -0.75
C GLY A 11 4.11 -8.12 -2.27
N GLU A 12 5.19 -8.54 -2.90
CA GLU A 12 5.38 -8.56 -4.34
C GLU A 12 5.85 -9.95 -4.81
N ILE A 13 5.34 -10.41 -5.96
CA ILE A 13 5.78 -11.67 -6.57
C ILE A 13 7.11 -11.40 -7.28
N LEU A 14 8.17 -12.10 -6.86
CA LEU A 14 9.49 -12.04 -7.48
C LEU A 14 9.64 -13.04 -8.63
N GLU A 15 9.09 -14.23 -8.45
CA GLU A 15 9.24 -15.33 -9.39
C GLU A 15 8.00 -16.23 -9.38
N ILE A 16 7.68 -16.79 -10.55
CA ILE A 16 6.64 -17.81 -10.72
C ILE A 16 7.28 -19.07 -11.30
N ARG A 17 7.11 -20.21 -10.60
CA ARG A 17 7.58 -21.54 -11.04
C ARG A 17 6.39 -22.50 -11.07
N GLY A 18 5.84 -22.72 -12.26
CA GLY A 18 4.63 -23.52 -12.42
C GLY A 18 3.47 -22.89 -11.65
N ASN A 19 2.95 -23.59 -10.64
CA ASN A 19 1.84 -23.12 -9.81
C ASN A 19 2.29 -22.45 -8.50
N ASN A 20 3.60 -22.28 -8.29
CA ASN A 20 4.15 -21.67 -7.08
C ASN A 20 4.67 -20.27 -7.39
N ALA A 21 4.50 -19.34 -6.45
CA ALA A 21 5.04 -17.98 -6.52
C ALA A 21 5.96 -17.72 -5.31
N SER A 22 7.13 -17.14 -5.58
CA SER A 22 8.01 -16.61 -4.53
C SER A 22 7.63 -15.16 -4.27
N ILE A 23 7.29 -14.84 -3.03
CA ILE A 23 6.77 -13.53 -2.63
C ILE A 23 7.75 -12.86 -1.67
N GLN A 24 8.12 -11.62 -1.95
CA GLN A 24 8.79 -10.73 -1.01
C GLN A 24 7.73 -9.96 -0.22
N VAL A 25 7.70 -10.16 1.11
CA VAL A 25 6.79 -9.44 2.01
C VAL A 25 7.52 -8.21 2.56
N TYR A 26 6.86 -7.05 2.61
CA TYR A 26 7.46 -5.78 3.08
C TYR A 26 7.20 -5.49 4.56
N GLU A 27 6.50 -6.39 5.25
CA GLU A 27 6.15 -6.32 6.66
C GLU A 27 6.70 -7.56 7.39
N GLU A 28 6.75 -7.52 8.74
CA GLU A 28 7.25 -8.63 9.56
C GLU A 28 6.39 -9.89 9.40
N THR A 29 7.00 -11.02 9.00
CA THR A 29 6.32 -12.28 8.68
C THR A 29 6.09 -13.21 9.88
N GLY A 30 6.54 -12.82 11.07
CA GLY A 30 6.35 -13.62 12.29
C GLY A 30 4.89 -14.01 12.54
N GLY A 31 4.63 -15.31 12.66
CA GLY A 31 3.30 -15.84 12.95
C GLY A 31 2.52 -16.35 11.73
N LEU A 32 2.97 -16.08 10.50
CA LEU A 32 2.41 -16.69 9.29
C LEU A 32 2.55 -18.22 9.32
N LYS A 33 1.54 -18.92 8.85
CA LYS A 33 1.49 -20.39 8.77
C LYS A 33 1.22 -20.89 7.36
N PRO A 34 1.74 -22.07 6.99
CA PRO A 34 1.35 -22.73 5.75
C PRO A 34 -0.17 -22.93 5.67
N GLY A 35 -0.74 -22.66 4.49
CA GLY A 35 -2.18 -22.79 4.23
C GLY A 35 -2.98 -21.49 4.40
N GLU A 36 -2.38 -20.43 4.93
CA GLU A 36 -3.00 -19.11 4.96
C GLU A 36 -3.24 -18.53 3.54
N PRO A 37 -4.25 -17.68 3.37
CA PRO A 37 -4.64 -17.17 2.07
C PRO A 37 -3.58 -16.24 1.47
N VAL A 38 -3.48 -16.29 0.14
CA VAL A 38 -2.70 -15.34 -0.66
C VAL A 38 -3.60 -14.80 -1.77
N GLN A 39 -3.71 -13.48 -1.88
CA GLN A 39 -4.58 -12.82 -2.84
C GLN A 39 -3.80 -11.84 -3.71
N SER A 40 -3.86 -12.00 -5.03
CA SER A 40 -3.27 -11.06 -5.98
C SER A 40 -4.18 -9.85 -6.17
N THR A 41 -3.59 -8.65 -6.19
CA THR A 41 -4.28 -7.41 -6.59
C THR A 41 -4.30 -7.20 -8.11
N ASN A 42 -3.56 -8.04 -8.86
CA ASN A 42 -3.33 -7.93 -10.31
C ASN A 42 -2.72 -6.59 -10.75
N GLN A 43 -2.05 -5.89 -9.82
CA GLN A 43 -1.35 -4.64 -10.08
C GLN A 43 0.10 -4.74 -9.57
N ALA A 44 1.04 -4.11 -10.25
CA ALA A 44 2.41 -3.95 -9.75
C ALA A 44 2.44 -3.01 -8.54
N LEU A 45 3.52 -3.06 -7.74
CA LEU A 45 3.70 -2.05 -6.69
C LEU A 45 3.73 -0.68 -7.37
N SER A 46 2.81 0.19 -6.96
CA SER A 46 2.55 1.47 -7.61
C SER A 46 2.40 2.56 -6.57
N VAL A 47 2.63 3.79 -7.01
CA VAL A 47 2.43 4.99 -6.18
C VAL A 47 1.28 5.81 -6.72
N GLU A 48 0.55 6.45 -5.82
CA GLU A 48 -0.43 7.46 -6.16
C GLU A 48 0.27 8.81 -6.42
N LEU A 49 -0.10 9.47 -7.53
CA LEU A 49 0.45 10.76 -7.92
C LEU A 49 -0.66 11.79 -8.05
N ALA A 50 -0.79 12.69 -7.06
CA ALA A 50 -1.78 13.76 -7.07
C ALA A 50 -1.36 14.94 -6.18
N PRO A 51 -2.06 16.08 -6.24
CA PRO A 51 -1.94 17.14 -5.24
C PRO A 51 -2.18 16.59 -3.84
N GLY A 52 -1.33 16.99 -2.89
CA GLY A 52 -1.34 16.47 -1.52
C GLY A 52 -0.19 15.52 -1.20
N LEU A 53 0.65 15.15 -2.17
CA LEU A 53 1.87 14.41 -1.88
C LEU A 53 2.85 15.20 -0.99
N LEU A 54 3.06 16.47 -1.33
CA LEU A 54 4.00 17.34 -0.61
C LEU A 54 3.47 17.69 0.78
N GLY A 55 4.37 17.71 1.76
CA GLY A 55 4.05 18.01 3.16
C GLY A 55 3.67 16.79 4.00
N ASN A 56 3.59 15.60 3.40
CA ASN A 56 3.37 14.34 4.11
C ASN A 56 4.67 13.55 4.28
N ILE A 57 4.74 12.75 5.34
CA ILE A 57 5.81 11.77 5.58
C ILE A 57 5.25 10.37 5.28
N TYR A 58 5.95 9.62 4.43
CA TYR A 58 5.55 8.28 4.01
C TYR A 58 6.56 7.21 4.43
N ASP A 59 6.10 5.98 4.55
CA ASP A 59 6.98 4.80 4.60
C ASP A 59 7.49 4.38 3.20
N GLY A 60 8.22 3.25 3.14
CA GLY A 60 8.83 2.74 1.90
C GLY A 60 7.85 2.30 0.81
N ILE A 61 6.55 2.22 1.10
CA ILE A 61 5.49 1.81 0.16
C ILE A 61 4.36 2.85 0.08
N GLN A 62 4.66 4.10 0.42
CA GLN A 62 3.76 5.25 0.30
C GLN A 62 2.54 5.25 1.24
N ARG A 63 2.64 4.66 2.43
CA ARG A 63 1.61 4.85 3.48
C ARG A 63 1.94 6.08 4.33
N PRO A 64 0.99 7.02 4.55
CA PRO A 64 1.24 8.24 5.31
C PRO A 64 1.39 7.95 6.81
N LEU A 65 2.58 8.21 7.36
CA LEU A 65 2.92 7.90 8.75
C LEU A 65 2.10 8.71 9.77
N ASP A 66 1.77 9.96 9.46
CA ASP A 66 0.95 10.80 10.34
C ASP A 66 -0.48 10.26 10.47
N LEU A 67 -1.03 9.74 9.38
CA LEU A 67 -2.36 9.11 9.38
C LEU A 67 -2.32 7.76 10.11
N ILE A 68 -1.31 6.94 9.84
CA ILE A 68 -1.10 5.68 10.59
C ILE A 68 -1.01 5.97 12.09
N LYS A 69 -0.24 6.98 12.48
CA LYS A 69 -0.10 7.40 13.88
C LYS A 69 -1.45 7.84 14.47
N ALA A 70 -2.26 8.58 13.72
CA ALA A 70 -3.59 8.97 14.17
C ALA A 70 -4.56 7.78 14.31
N MET A 71 -4.37 6.72 13.53
CA MET A 71 -5.20 5.50 13.57
C MET A 71 -4.80 4.54 14.70
N GLU A 72 -3.51 4.34 14.94
CA GLU A 72 -3.01 3.26 15.82
C GLU A 72 -2.13 3.72 16.99
N GLY A 73 -1.74 4.99 17.03
CA GLY A 73 -0.86 5.54 18.07
C GLY A 73 0.62 5.50 17.69
N ASP A 74 1.49 5.37 18.68
CA ASP A 74 2.94 5.55 18.49
C ASP A 74 3.66 4.38 17.81
N PHE A 75 3.01 3.22 17.65
CA PHE A 75 3.56 2.02 17.02
C PHE A 75 2.79 1.68 15.74
N ILE A 76 3.47 1.07 14.76
CA ILE A 76 2.88 0.68 13.48
C ILE A 76 2.52 -0.81 13.55
N SER A 77 1.23 -1.12 13.47
CA SER A 77 0.75 -2.50 13.35
C SER A 77 0.88 -2.98 11.91
N ARG A 78 0.94 -4.29 11.75
CA ARG A 78 1.05 -4.93 10.44
C ARG A 78 -0.30 -5.00 9.75
N GLY A 79 -0.30 -5.00 8.42
CA GLY A 79 -1.54 -5.11 7.63
C GLY A 79 -2.38 -3.83 7.60
N ILE A 80 -1.89 -2.73 8.18
CA ILE A 80 -2.58 -1.44 8.11
C ILE A 80 -2.63 -0.95 6.66
N GLU A 81 -3.83 -0.61 6.22
CA GLU A 81 -4.12 0.03 4.94
C GLU A 81 -4.53 1.49 5.20
N ALA A 82 -3.81 2.43 4.58
CA ALA A 82 -4.11 3.86 4.64
C ALA A 82 -3.96 4.46 3.22
N PRO A 83 -4.92 5.29 2.77
CA PRO A 83 -4.82 5.91 1.45
C PRO A 83 -3.61 6.85 1.40
N ALA A 84 -2.82 6.78 0.34
CA ALA A 84 -1.63 7.60 0.16
C ALA A 84 -1.94 9.10 0.14
N ILE A 85 -3.07 9.49 -0.46
CA ILE A 85 -3.48 10.89 -0.59
C ILE A 85 -4.91 11.04 -0.05
N ALA A 86 -5.14 12.11 0.71
CA ALA A 86 -6.46 12.45 1.25
C ALA A 86 -7.49 12.65 0.12
N ARG A 87 -8.61 11.92 0.20
CA ARG A 87 -9.66 11.93 -0.84
C ARG A 87 -10.67 13.06 -0.66
N GLU A 88 -10.76 13.56 0.56
CA GLU A 88 -11.74 14.55 1.01
C GLU A 88 -11.21 15.98 0.84
N LYS A 89 -9.92 16.13 0.52
CA LYS A 89 -9.29 17.44 0.34
C LYS A 89 -9.63 18.00 -1.04
N GLU A 90 -10.30 19.15 -1.06
CA GLU A 90 -10.58 19.88 -2.28
C GLU A 90 -9.37 20.72 -2.74
N TRP A 91 -9.18 20.78 -4.05
CA TRP A 91 -8.10 21.54 -4.69
C TRP A 91 -8.68 22.42 -5.79
N ASP A 92 -8.22 23.68 -5.85
CA ASP A 92 -8.56 24.60 -6.94
C ASP A 92 -7.85 24.16 -8.23
N PHE A 93 -8.61 23.54 -9.15
CA PHE A 93 -8.12 23.12 -10.44
C PHE A 93 -8.39 24.19 -11.50
N LYS A 94 -7.31 24.76 -12.06
CA LYS A 94 -7.37 25.72 -13.17
C LYS A 94 -6.97 25.02 -14.47
N PRO A 95 -7.92 24.64 -15.35
CA PRO A 95 -7.58 24.02 -16.62
C PRO A 95 -6.76 24.98 -17.48
N LYS A 96 -5.68 24.46 -18.08
CA LYS A 96 -4.81 25.22 -19.01
C LYS A 96 -4.96 24.79 -20.47
N VAL A 97 -5.75 23.74 -20.70
CA VAL A 97 -6.08 23.22 -22.03
C VAL A 97 -7.57 23.43 -22.28
N LYS A 98 -7.93 23.58 -23.55
CA LYS A 98 -9.33 23.64 -23.98
C LYS A 98 -9.80 22.25 -24.37
N GLU A 99 -11.10 22.09 -24.46
CA GLU A 99 -11.69 20.93 -25.12
C GLU A 99 -11.36 20.98 -26.62
N GLY A 100 -10.84 19.87 -27.15
CA GLY A 100 -10.41 19.75 -28.55
C GLY A 100 -9.22 20.63 -28.93
#